data_AF-A7F0S4-F1
#
_entry.id   AF-A7F0S4-F1
#
_cell.length_a   1.000
_cell.length_b   1.000
_cell.length_c   1.000
_cell.angle_alpha   90.00
_cell.angle_beta   90.00
_cell.angle_gamma   90.00
#
_symmetry.space_group_name_H-M   'P 1'
#
loop_
_entity.id
_entity.type
_entity.pdbx_description
1 polymer ?
#
loop_
_entity_poly.entity_id
_entity_poly.type
_entity_poly.pdbx_seq_one_letter_code
_entity_poly.pdbx_strand_id
1 'polypeptide(L)'
;MPGFAGVDVVMTHGPPKGIRDECKDGHQSCENILRAIKRARPLMHCFGHIHEGYGTNKIVWDNEMKGESDLVNDYPRAMDMPVEPGKETLMVNAAIMDEEHQPNNASWIPNLKLPSS
;
A
#
# COMPACT_ATOMS: atom_id res chain seq x y z
N MET A 1 -8.32 -17.67 -13.64
CA MET A 1 -8.14 -16.34 -14.26
C MET A 1 -6.66 -16.12 -14.54
N PRO A 2 -6.26 -15.51 -15.67
CA PRO A 2 -4.85 -15.29 -15.98
C PRO A 2 -4.19 -14.37 -14.95
N GLY A 3 -2.92 -14.60 -14.64
CA GLY A 3 -2.12 -13.68 -13.83
C GLY A 3 -1.84 -12.39 -14.60
N PHE A 4 -1.99 -11.24 -13.97
CA PHE A 4 -1.62 -9.95 -14.55
C PHE A 4 -0.10 -9.79 -14.47
N ALA A 5 0.64 -10.45 -15.37
CA ALA A 5 2.07 -10.22 -15.50
C ALA A 5 2.30 -8.78 -15.98
N GLY A 6 3.12 -8.00 -15.25
CA GLY A 6 3.56 -6.65 -15.66
C GLY A 6 2.74 -5.48 -15.13
N VAL A 7 2.00 -5.62 -14.03
CA VAL A 7 1.39 -4.47 -13.35
C VAL A 7 2.36 -3.91 -12.32
N ASP A 8 2.80 -2.66 -12.48
CA ASP A 8 3.70 -2.02 -11.53
C ASP A 8 2.93 -1.34 -10.38
N VAL A 9 1.80 -0.70 -10.68
CA VAL A 9 1.01 0.07 -9.71
C VAL A 9 -0.47 -0.30 -9.79
N VAL A 10 -1.09 -0.55 -8.63
CA VAL A 10 -2.54 -0.66 -8.47
C VAL A 10 -3.03 0.49 -7.60
N MET A 11 -4.23 1.00 -7.90
CA MET A 11 -4.89 2.03 -7.09
C MET A 11 -6.32 1.61 -6.75
N THR A 12 -6.72 1.80 -5.49
CA THR A 12 -8.11 1.63 -5.02
C THR A 12 -8.51 2.77 -4.12
N HIS A 13 -9.81 2.95 -3.88
CA HIS A 13 -10.26 3.95 -2.91
C HIS A 13 -9.84 3.58 -1.48
N GLY A 14 -10.20 2.36 -1.06
CA GLY A 14 -9.93 1.85 0.29
C GLY A 14 -8.91 0.70 0.32
N PRO A 15 -8.53 0.27 1.53
CA PRO A 15 -7.46 -0.70 1.76
C PRO A 15 -7.84 -2.16 1.41
N PRO A 16 -6.84 -3.01 1.14
CA PRO A 16 -7.01 -4.46 1.18
C PRO A 16 -7.23 -4.95 2.64
N LYS A 17 -7.90 -6.09 2.78
CA LYS A 17 -8.19 -6.68 4.10
C LYS A 17 -6.93 -7.00 4.89
N GLY A 18 -6.90 -6.58 6.15
CA GLY A 18 -5.80 -6.79 7.09
C GLY A 18 -4.57 -5.92 6.84
N ILE A 19 -4.67 -4.90 5.97
CA ILE A 19 -3.57 -4.00 5.64
C ILE A 19 -4.09 -2.57 5.77
N ARG A 20 -3.70 -1.87 6.84
CA ARG A 20 -4.09 -0.47 7.09
C ARG A 20 -5.60 -0.22 6.98
N ASP A 21 -6.40 -1.20 7.37
CA ASP A 21 -7.86 -1.17 7.29
C ASP A 21 -8.57 -1.03 8.63
N GLU A 22 -7.81 -0.89 9.71
CA GLU A 22 -8.33 -0.67 11.04
C GLU A 22 -8.77 0.78 11.22
N CYS A 23 -10.02 0.97 11.64
CA CYS A 23 -10.57 2.26 12.05
C CYS A 23 -11.39 2.08 13.34
N LYS A 24 -11.95 3.18 13.87
CA LYS A 24 -12.76 3.16 15.11
C LYS A 24 -13.94 2.18 15.07
N ASP A 25 -14.52 1.95 13.89
CA ASP A 25 -15.65 1.03 13.68
C ASP A 25 -15.21 -0.41 13.31
N GLY A 26 -13.92 -0.71 13.43
CA GLY A 26 -13.31 -2.01 13.08
C GLY A 26 -12.68 -2.01 11.69
N HIS A 27 -12.47 -3.20 11.12
CA HIS A 27 -11.82 -3.35 9.82
C HIS A 27 -12.77 -3.03 8.66
N GLN A 28 -12.47 -1.98 7.87
CA GLN A 28 -13.27 -1.52 6.73
C GLN A 28 -12.57 -1.85 5.41
N SER A 29 -12.63 -3.12 5.01
CA SER A 29 -11.90 -3.61 3.84
C SER A 29 -12.66 -4.61 2.99
N CYS A 30 -12.10 -4.88 1.80
CA CYS A 30 -12.64 -5.86 0.86
C CYS A 30 -11.65 -7.00 0.63
N GLU A 31 -12.08 -8.24 0.91
CA GLU A 31 -11.26 -9.44 0.67
C GLU A 31 -10.97 -9.67 -0.82
N ASN A 32 -11.84 -9.17 -1.72
CA ASN A 32 -11.61 -9.28 -3.16
C ASN A 32 -10.43 -8.40 -3.62
N ILE A 33 -10.22 -7.24 -2.99
CA ILE A 33 -9.05 -6.39 -3.25
C ILE A 33 -7.79 -7.14 -2.85
N LEU A 34 -7.73 -7.67 -1.62
CA LEU A 34 -6.58 -8.46 -1.15
C LEU A 34 -6.25 -9.62 -2.11
N ARG A 35 -7.26 -10.40 -2.52
CA ARG A 35 -7.08 -11.50 -3.47
C ARG A 35 -6.58 -11.01 -4.83
N ALA A 36 -7.04 -9.85 -5.30
CA ALA A 36 -6.58 -9.27 -6.56
C ALA A 36 -5.11 -8.83 -6.47
N ILE A 37 -4.73 -8.13 -5.41
CA ILE A 37 -3.35 -7.69 -5.16
C ILE A 37 -2.41 -8.88 -5.00
N LYS A 38 -2.81 -9.92 -4.25
CA LYS A 38 -2.02 -11.16 -4.10
C LYS A 38 -1.76 -11.89 -5.42
N ARG A 39 -2.69 -11.78 -6.38
CA ARG A 39 -2.53 -12.36 -7.73
C ARG A 39 -1.69 -11.49 -8.65
N ALA A 40 -1.90 -10.17 -8.62
CA ALA A 40 -1.21 -9.22 -9.51
C ALA A 40 0.24 -8.96 -9.06
N ARG A 41 0.49 -8.98 -7.74
CA ARG A 41 1.77 -8.68 -7.10
C ARG A 41 2.46 -7.42 -7.67
N PRO A 42 1.79 -6.26 -7.60
CA PRO A 42 2.36 -5.02 -8.12
C PRO A 42 3.55 -4.57 -7.28
N LEU A 43 4.40 -3.69 -7.83
CA LEU A 43 5.44 -3.02 -7.04
C LEU A 43 4.81 -2.16 -5.95
N MET A 44 3.70 -1.48 -6.27
CA MET A 44 2.99 -0.63 -5.31
C MET A 44 1.47 -0.78 -5.42
N HIS A 45 0.79 -0.75 -4.27
CA HIS A 45 -0.65 -0.54 -4.18
C HIS A 45 -0.91 0.73 -3.37
N CYS A 46 -1.46 1.75 -4.03
CA CYS A 46 -1.83 3.02 -3.41
C CYS A 46 -3.35 3.05 -3.13
N PHE A 47 -3.72 3.49 -1.94
CA PHE A 47 -5.11 3.61 -1.50
C PHE A 47 -5.24 4.70 -0.44
N GLY A 48 -6.45 4.91 0.09
CA GLY A 48 -6.73 5.88 1.14
C GLY A 48 -7.93 5.45 1.98
N HIS A 49 -8.87 6.38 2.16
CA HIS A 49 -10.15 6.22 2.85
C HIS A 49 -10.06 6.07 4.37
N ILE A 50 -9.15 5.25 4.89
CA ILE A 50 -8.98 5.03 6.34
C ILE A 50 -7.88 5.96 6.84
N HIS A 51 -8.25 7.01 7.57
CA HIS A 51 -7.35 8.08 8.00
C HIS A 51 -6.32 7.59 9.02
N GLU A 52 -6.79 6.77 9.98
CA GLU A 52 -6.00 6.08 11.00
C GLU A 52 -4.91 5.20 10.39
N GLY A 53 -5.16 4.71 9.17
CA GLY A 53 -4.26 3.84 8.43
C GLY A 53 -3.21 4.57 7.62
N TYR A 54 -3.14 5.91 7.64
CA TYR A 54 -2.13 6.66 6.90
C TYR A 54 -0.71 6.14 7.21
N GLY A 55 0.06 5.86 6.17
CA GLY A 55 1.32 5.16 6.33
C GLY A 55 1.67 4.25 5.16
N THR A 56 2.77 3.51 5.33
CA THR A 56 3.21 2.50 4.36
C THR A 56 3.52 1.18 5.04
N ASN A 57 3.32 0.06 4.35
CA ASN A 57 3.95 -1.22 4.74
C ASN A 57 4.49 -1.92 3.50
N LYS A 58 5.62 -2.60 3.66
CA LYS A 58 6.05 -3.58 2.67
C LYS A 58 5.47 -4.94 3.03
N ILE A 59 4.80 -5.55 2.07
CA ILE A 59 4.27 -6.91 2.19
C ILE A 59 5.17 -7.84 1.42
N VAL A 60 5.69 -8.86 2.11
CA VAL A 60 6.39 -9.98 1.47
C VAL A 60 5.38 -11.09 1.17
N TRP A 61 5.33 -11.51 -0.10
CA TRP A 61 4.47 -12.57 -0.60
C TRP A 61 5.16 -13.94 -0.46
N ASP A 62 5.32 -14.41 0.77
CA ASP A 62 5.66 -15.82 1.05
C ASP A 62 4.39 -16.62 1.45
N ASN A 63 4.52 -17.87 1.94
CA ASN A 63 3.36 -18.65 2.39
C ASN A 63 2.67 -18.04 3.64
N GLU A 64 3.30 -17.06 4.28
CA GLU A 64 2.82 -16.22 5.37
C GLU A 64 2.99 -14.74 4.99
N MET A 65 1.99 -13.91 5.27
CA MET A 65 2.17 -12.46 5.13
C MET A 65 3.01 -11.95 6.30
N LYS A 66 4.17 -11.37 6.01
CA LYS A 66 4.95 -10.60 6.97
C LYS A 66 4.90 -9.13 6.58
N GLY A 67 4.30 -8.32 7.44
CA GLY A 67 4.34 -6.87 7.32
C GLY A 67 5.68 -6.37 7.85
N GLU A 68 6.43 -5.64 7.03
CA GLU A 68 7.54 -4.84 7.53
C GLU A 68 7.03 -3.56 8.20
N SER A 69 7.87 -3.01 9.09
CA SER A 69 7.64 -1.78 9.83
C SER A 69 7.39 -0.58 8.93
N ASP A 70 6.65 0.37 9.47
CA ASP A 70 6.33 1.64 8.85
C ASP A 70 7.58 2.41 8.42
N LEU A 71 7.54 2.99 7.21
CA LEU A 71 8.58 3.91 6.75
C LEU A 71 8.26 5.32 7.25
N VAL A 72 9.30 6.09 7.56
CA VAL A 72 9.18 7.50 7.95
C VAL A 72 8.99 8.34 6.69
N ASN A 73 7.94 9.16 6.63
CA ASN A 73 7.72 10.08 5.52
C ASN A 73 8.67 11.30 5.61
N ASP A 74 9.51 11.53 4.60
CA ASP A 74 10.44 12.67 4.49
C ASP A 74 9.94 13.77 3.50
N TYR A 75 8.61 13.93 3.35
CA TYR A 75 8.02 14.99 2.54
C TYR A 75 8.64 16.37 2.85
N PRO A 76 9.01 17.19 1.84
CA PRO A 76 8.72 17.03 0.41
C PRO A 76 9.81 16.27 -0.39
N ARG A 77 10.72 15.54 0.26
CA ARG A 77 11.71 14.74 -0.44
C ARG A 77 11.12 13.44 -0.96
N ALA A 78 11.59 13.03 -2.13
CA ALA A 78 11.33 11.70 -2.64
C ALA A 78 12.10 10.66 -1.81
N MET A 79 11.49 9.48 -1.64
CA MET A 79 12.05 8.39 -0.86
C MET A 79 12.30 7.19 -1.75
N ASP A 80 13.52 6.66 -1.73
CA ASP A 80 13.84 5.40 -2.39
C ASP A 80 13.22 4.25 -1.62
N MET A 81 12.21 3.62 -2.22
CA MET A 81 11.46 2.51 -1.62
C MET A 81 11.69 1.25 -2.44
N PRO A 82 12.80 0.53 -2.21
CA PRO A 82 13.10 -0.69 -2.96
C PRO A 82 12.07 -1.77 -2.68
N VAL A 83 11.61 -2.42 -3.74
CA VAL A 83 10.66 -3.53 -3.73
C VAL A 83 11.18 -4.60 -4.68
N GLU A 84 11.22 -5.86 -4.26
CA GLU A 84 11.56 -6.98 -5.11
C GLU A 84 10.34 -7.40 -5.97
N PRO A 85 10.39 -7.27 -7.31
CA PRO A 85 9.24 -7.56 -8.18
C PRO A 85 8.71 -8.98 -8.00
N GLY A 86 7.39 -9.10 -7.83
CA GLY A 86 6.71 -10.39 -7.67
C GLY A 86 6.91 -11.09 -6.32
N LYS A 87 7.79 -10.57 -5.45
CA LYS A 87 7.98 -11.03 -4.07
C LYS A 87 7.49 -10.02 -3.04
N GLU A 88 7.56 -8.74 -3.35
CA GLU A 88 7.18 -7.68 -2.43
C GLU A 88 6.18 -6.72 -3.08
N THR A 89 5.36 -6.07 -2.25
CA THR A 89 4.52 -4.93 -2.67
C THR A 89 4.60 -3.84 -1.60
N LEU A 90 4.87 -2.61 -2.03
CA LEU A 90 4.71 -1.43 -1.21
C LEU A 90 3.23 -1.05 -1.12
N MET A 91 2.65 -1.12 0.08
CA MET A 91 1.31 -0.63 0.38
C MET A 91 1.43 0.81 0.85
N VAL A 92 0.69 1.74 0.23
CA VAL A 92 0.71 3.16 0.58
C VAL A 92 -0.71 3.62 0.86
N ASN A 93 -1.00 3.94 2.11
CA ASN A 93 -2.21 4.68 2.48
C ASN A 93 -1.90 6.18 2.44
N ALA A 94 -2.45 6.84 1.43
CA ALA A 94 -2.30 8.27 1.16
C ALA A 94 -3.52 9.09 1.60
N ALA A 95 -4.23 8.66 2.65
CA ALA A 95 -5.29 9.47 3.26
C ALA A 95 -4.72 10.81 3.74
N ILE A 96 -5.17 11.92 3.12
CA ILE A 96 -4.71 13.29 3.44
C ILE A 96 -5.25 13.76 4.79
N MET A 97 -6.42 13.26 5.18
CA MET A 97 -7.06 13.60 6.44
C MET A 97 -6.50 12.75 7.58
N ASP A 98 -6.33 13.35 8.76
CA ASP A 98 -6.04 12.67 10.02
C ASP A 98 -7.33 12.21 10.74
N GLU A 99 -7.19 11.68 11.96
CA GLU A 99 -8.33 11.21 12.76
C GLU A 99 -9.31 12.32 13.14
N GLU A 100 -8.81 13.55 13.25
CA GLU A 100 -9.56 14.79 13.50
C GLU A 100 -10.16 15.39 12.21
N HIS A 101 -10.05 14.69 11.09
CA HIS A 101 -10.54 15.10 9.77
C HIS A 101 -9.92 16.42 9.29
N GLN A 102 -8.69 16.70 9.72
CA GLN A 102 -7.88 17.80 9.24
C GLN A 102 -6.90 17.30 8.17
N PRO A 103 -6.60 18.11 7.13
CA PRO A 103 -5.71 17.70 6.04
C PRO A 103 -4.23 17.78 6.42
N ASN A 104 -3.84 17.09 7.49
CA ASN A 104 -2.51 17.18 8.11
C ASN A 104 -1.53 16.11 7.62
N ASN A 105 -2.02 15.03 7.03
CA ASN A 105 -1.14 13.96 6.55
C ASN A 105 -0.37 14.41 5.31
N ALA A 106 0.96 14.27 5.38
CA ALA A 106 1.84 14.67 4.30
C ALA A 106 1.66 13.77 3.06
N SER A 107 1.97 14.29 1.88
CA SER A 107 1.97 13.47 0.66
C SER A 107 3.10 12.44 0.68
N TRP A 108 2.90 11.29 0.04
CA TRP A 108 3.95 10.31 -0.22
C TRP A 108 4.61 10.58 -1.57
N ILE A 109 5.95 10.55 -1.62
CA ILE A 109 6.73 10.69 -2.86
C ILE A 109 7.67 9.47 -3.00
N PRO A 110 7.16 8.29 -3.39
CA PRO A 110 7.97 7.09 -3.53
C PRO A 110 8.71 7.05 -4.87
N ASN A 111 10.02 6.81 -4.83
CA ASN A 111 10.81 6.38 -5.98
C ASN A 111 10.79 4.86 -6.06
N LEU A 112 10.21 4.34 -7.16
CA LEU A 112 10.17 2.91 -7.46
C LEU A 112 11.10 2.61 -8.62
N LYS A 113 11.95 1.58 -8.45
CA LYS A 113 12.76 1.06 -9.55
C LYS A 113 11.93 0.09 -10.38
N LEU A 114 11.61 0.45 -11.61
CA LEU A 114 10.88 -0.42 -12.53
C LEU A 114 11.77 -1.56 -13.04
N PRO A 115 11.21 -2.76 -13.30
CA PRO A 115 11.93 -3.84 -13.95
C PRO A 115 12.41 -3.42 -15.34
N SER A 116 13.60 -3.86 -15.74
CA SER A 116 14.07 -3.71 -17.11
C SER A 116 13.19 -4.54 -18.04
N SER A 117 12.63 -3.92 -19.09
CA SER A 117 11.88 -4.57 -20.17
C SER A 117 12.77 -5.32 -21.15
#